data_AF-A0A1B2YZK6-F1
#
_entry.id   AF-A0A1B2YZK6-F1
#
_cell.length_a   1.000
_cell.length_b   1.000
_cell.length_c   1.000
_cell.angle_alpha   90.00
_cell.angle_beta   90.00
_cell.angle_gamma   90.00
#
_symmetry.space_group_name_H-M   'P 1'
#
loop_
_entity.id
_entity.type
_entity.pdbx_description
1 polymer ?
#
loop_
_entity_poly.entity_id
_entity_poly.type
_entity_poly.pdbx_seq_one_letter_code
_entity_poly.pdbx_strand_id
1 'polypeptide(L)'
;MIAVLKIIDAEKLKGYVFALFNKGFIEDEVEGDTSFFSPFYSVLFLFSTLVFALVISLITAQNKVGLEVSFSSFMITFGLVFSYLVIKSFIEIVFSSLFLIKKQLRFYIVSKVSYLYCISFFLLICFVVCQFGPLNVSALVYITLILFFVRFIFHGVNNKNLIFSELFYFILYLCAFEIAPLLTLFKLML
;
A
#
# COMPACT_ATOMS: atom_id res chain seq x y z
N MET A 1 -3.91 -12.60 15.88
CA MET A 1 -2.85 -11.89 15.11
C MET A 1 -2.35 -10.64 15.80
N ILE A 2 -3.20 -9.70 16.24
CA ILE A 2 -2.73 -8.46 16.92
C ILE A 2 -1.90 -8.76 18.18
N ALA A 3 -2.34 -9.72 19.02
CA ALA A 3 -1.56 -10.16 20.18
C ALA A 3 -0.18 -10.71 19.80
N VAL A 4 -0.09 -11.48 18.70
CA VAL A 4 1.17 -12.01 18.17
C VAL A 4 2.09 -10.89 17.71
N LEU A 5 1.56 -9.91 16.95
CA LEU A 5 2.32 -8.73 16.53
C LEU A 5 2.85 -7.94 17.74
N LYS A 6 2.04 -7.79 18.79
CA LYS A 6 2.44 -7.11 20.03
C LYS A 6 3.55 -7.85 20.79
N ILE A 7 3.55 -9.18 20.75
CA ILE A 7 4.61 -10.01 21.38
C ILE A 7 5.92 -9.90 20.61
N ILE A 8 5.86 -9.86 19.27
CA ILE A 8 7.07 -9.75 18.43
C ILE A 8 7.69 -8.35 18.58
N ASP A 9 6.90 -7.30 18.35
CA ASP A 9 7.37 -5.91 18.43
C ASP A 9 6.20 -4.94 18.64
N ALA A 10 6.04 -4.49 19.89
CA ALA A 10 4.96 -3.57 20.26
C ALA A 10 5.20 -2.14 19.74
N GLU A 11 6.45 -1.70 19.62
CA GLU A 11 6.78 -0.35 19.15
C GLU A 11 6.52 -0.23 17.64
N LYS A 12 6.97 -1.21 16.86
CA LYS A 12 6.65 -1.28 15.42
C LYS A 12 5.16 -1.40 15.19
N LEU A 13 4.44 -2.22 15.97
CA LEU A 13 2.99 -2.32 15.86
C LEU A 13 2.31 -0.94 16.03
N LYS A 14 2.71 -0.18 17.06
CA LYS A 14 2.20 1.17 17.28
C LYS A 14 2.54 2.08 16.11
N GLY A 15 3.76 2.01 15.60
CA GLY A 15 4.19 2.75 14.41
C GLY A 15 3.30 2.48 13.19
N TYR A 16 3.02 1.22 12.89
CA TYR A 16 2.15 0.83 11.77
C TYR A 16 0.68 1.21 11.96
N VAL A 17 0.15 1.17 13.19
CA VAL A 17 -1.21 1.63 13.48
C VAL A 17 -1.35 3.13 13.20
N PHE A 18 -0.32 3.93 13.49
CA PHE A 18 -0.32 5.39 13.30
C PHE A 18 0.46 5.86 12.06
N ALA A 19 0.79 4.96 11.12
CA ALA A 19 1.68 5.29 10.00
C ALA A 19 1.17 6.44 9.12
N LEU A 20 -0.15 6.61 8.97
CA LEU A 20 -0.71 7.74 8.22
C LEU A 20 -0.34 9.10 8.85
N PHE A 21 -0.17 9.18 10.16
CA PHE A 21 0.08 10.42 10.89
C PHE A 21 1.53 10.58 11.34
N ASN A 22 2.31 9.49 11.37
CA ASN A 22 3.68 9.48 11.86
C ASN A 22 4.68 9.32 10.70
N LYS A 23 5.07 10.45 10.10
CA LYS A 23 6.10 10.46 9.04
C LYS A 23 7.48 10.04 9.57
N GLY A 24 7.83 10.43 10.80
CA GLY A 24 9.12 10.08 11.41
C GLY A 24 9.33 8.58 11.50
N PHE A 25 8.30 7.83 11.91
CA PHE A 25 8.34 6.37 11.92
C PHE A 25 8.65 5.76 10.54
N ILE A 26 8.12 6.36 9.46
CA ILE A 26 8.37 5.87 8.10
C ILE A 26 9.82 6.18 7.67
N GLU A 27 10.36 7.33 8.07
CA GLU A 27 11.76 7.67 7.82
C GLU A 27 12.70 6.70 8.55
N ASP A 28 12.40 6.39 9.81
CA ASP A 28 13.16 5.43 10.62
C ASP A 28 13.16 4.02 10.00
N GLU A 29 11.99 3.53 9.54
CA GLU A 29 11.88 2.23 8.86
C GLU A 29 12.62 2.21 7.51
N VAL A 30 12.74 3.35 6.81
CA VAL A 30 13.49 3.44 5.55
C VAL A 30 15.00 3.42 5.80
N GLU A 31 15.46 3.89 6.96
CA GLU A 31 16.87 3.87 7.36
C GLU A 31 17.30 2.53 7.97
N GLY A 32 16.38 1.81 8.60
CA GLY A 32 16.66 0.54 9.29
C GLY A 32 17.00 -0.68 8.44
N ASP A 33 17.17 -0.56 7.11
CA ASP A 33 17.46 -1.66 6.16
C ASP A 33 16.66 -2.94 6.46
N THR A 34 15.38 -2.77 6.78
CA THR A 34 14.55 -3.85 7.31
C THR A 34 14.21 -4.83 6.20
N SER A 35 14.65 -6.08 6.36
CA SER A 35 14.26 -7.19 5.48
C SER A 35 12.74 -7.34 5.42
N PHE A 36 12.16 -7.26 4.21
CA PHE A 36 10.74 -7.52 3.95
C PHE A 36 10.26 -8.90 4.45
N PHE A 37 11.18 -9.85 4.65
CA PHE A 37 10.89 -11.22 5.11
C PHE A 37 10.99 -11.39 6.63
N SER A 38 11.02 -10.30 7.40
CA SER A 38 10.96 -10.44 8.86
C SER A 38 9.66 -11.15 9.30
N PRO A 39 9.70 -11.92 10.41
CA PRO A 39 8.50 -12.54 10.96
C PRO A 39 7.39 -11.53 11.25
N PHE A 40 7.75 -10.31 11.67
CA PHE A 40 6.80 -9.23 11.94
C PHE A 40 6.04 -8.83 10.68
N TYR A 41 6.73 -8.53 9.58
CA TYR A 41 6.07 -8.12 8.32
C TYR A 41 5.25 -9.25 7.71
N SER A 42 5.70 -10.49 7.85
CA SER A 42 4.95 -11.66 7.36
C SER A 42 3.61 -11.80 8.09
N VAL A 43 3.61 -11.67 9.42
CA VAL A 43 2.37 -11.70 10.22
C VAL A 43 1.49 -10.48 9.91
N LEU A 44 2.08 -9.30 9.72
CA LEU A 44 1.35 -8.08 9.39
C LEU A 44 0.71 -8.15 7.99
N PHE A 45 1.41 -8.72 7.03
CA PHE A 45 0.91 -8.99 5.69
C PHE A 45 -0.29 -9.95 5.73
N LEU A 46 -0.17 -11.08 6.43
CA LEU A 46 -1.28 -12.02 6.60
C LEU A 46 -2.47 -11.39 7.31
N PHE A 47 -2.23 -10.60 8.36
CA PHE A 47 -3.26 -9.83 9.04
C PHE A 47 -4.01 -8.91 8.08
N SER A 48 -3.28 -8.10 7.31
CA SER A 48 -3.90 -7.17 6.36
C SER A 48 -4.72 -7.90 5.30
N THR A 49 -4.19 -9.01 4.76
CA THR A 49 -4.87 -9.86 3.77
C THR A 49 -6.20 -10.38 4.33
N LEU A 50 -6.18 -10.89 5.56
CA LEU A 50 -7.36 -11.43 6.23
C LEU A 50 -8.43 -10.36 6.42
N VAL A 51 -8.05 -9.16 6.87
CA VAL A 51 -9.00 -8.05 7.03
C VAL A 51 -9.63 -7.65 5.69
N PHE A 52 -8.83 -7.49 4.63
CA PHE A 52 -9.38 -7.16 3.31
C PHE A 52 -10.33 -8.26 2.80
N ALA A 53 -9.97 -9.53 2.97
CA ALA A 53 -10.82 -10.66 2.59
C ALA A 53 -12.16 -10.64 3.36
N LEU A 54 -12.14 -10.37 4.67
CA LEU A 54 -13.35 -10.24 5.48
C LEU A 54 -14.25 -9.11 4.99
N VAL A 55 -13.71 -7.91 4.78
CA VAL A 55 -14.48 -6.75 4.31
C VAL A 55 -15.09 -7.02 2.93
N ILE A 56 -14.32 -7.57 1.99
CA ILE A 56 -14.81 -7.90 0.64
C ILE A 56 -15.89 -8.99 0.70
N SER A 57 -15.71 -10.00 1.54
CA SER A 57 -16.71 -11.07 1.71
C SER A 57 -18.04 -10.53 2.24
N LEU A 58 -18.00 -9.59 3.21
CA LEU A 58 -19.19 -8.95 3.76
C LEU A 58 -19.92 -8.09 2.72
N ILE A 59 -19.18 -7.30 1.94
CA ILE A 59 -19.74 -6.48 0.86
C ILE A 59 -20.38 -7.37 -0.23
N THR A 60 -19.73 -8.48 -0.57
CA THR A 60 -20.23 -9.41 -1.59
C THR A 60 -21.49 -10.13 -1.15
N ALA A 61 -21.58 -10.50 0.13
CA ALA A 61 -22.73 -11.16 0.72
C ALA A 61 -24.01 -10.32 0.66
N GLN A 62 -23.90 -9.01 0.85
CA GLN A 62 -25.06 -8.10 0.83
C GLN A 62 -25.55 -7.80 -0.59
N ASN A 63 -24.64 -7.74 -1.57
CA ASN A 63 -24.99 -7.39 -2.95
C ASN A 63 -25.57 -8.57 -3.75
N LYS A 64 -25.40 -9.81 -3.28
CA LYS A 64 -25.91 -11.00 -3.96
C LYS A 64 -27.07 -11.60 -3.16
N VAL A 65 -28.30 -11.37 -3.65
CA VAL A 65 -29.49 -12.05 -3.17
C VAL A 65 -29.29 -13.56 -3.35
N GLY A 66 -29.03 -14.29 -2.27
CA GLY A 66 -29.01 -15.77 -2.25
C GLY A 66 -27.65 -16.47 -2.17
N LEU A 67 -26.53 -15.77 -1.99
CA LEU A 67 -25.26 -16.43 -1.61
C LEU A 67 -25.04 -16.30 -0.10
N GLU A 68 -25.39 -17.34 0.62
CA GLU A 68 -24.97 -17.48 2.02
C GLU A 68 -23.44 -17.40 2.12
N VAL A 69 -22.95 -16.72 3.15
CA VAL A 69 -21.51 -16.63 3.45
C VAL A 69 -21.02 -18.00 3.90
N SER A 70 -20.74 -18.86 2.95
CA SER A 70 -20.14 -20.16 3.21
C SER A 70 -18.64 -20.02 3.45
N PHE A 71 -18.08 -20.91 4.25
CA PHE A 71 -16.63 -21.00 4.45
C PHE A 71 -15.88 -21.16 3.10
N SER A 72 -16.47 -21.88 2.15
CA SER A 72 -15.92 -22.05 0.80
C SER A 72 -15.81 -20.72 0.05
N SER A 73 -16.89 -19.91 0.06
CA SER A 73 -16.90 -18.59 -0.57
C SER A 73 -15.85 -17.67 0.05
N PHE A 74 -15.70 -17.68 1.39
CA PHE A 74 -14.66 -16.92 2.07
C PHE A 74 -13.25 -17.37 1.66
N MET A 75 -12.98 -18.68 1.60
CA MET A 75 -11.66 -19.20 1.21
C MET A 75 -11.28 -18.80 -0.22
N ILE A 76 -12.24 -18.77 -1.15
CA ILE A 76 -12.03 -18.28 -2.51
C ILE A 76 -11.69 -16.78 -2.48
N THR A 77 -12.46 -15.96 -1.76
CA THR A 77 -12.17 -14.52 -1.63
C THR A 77 -10.81 -14.28 -1.01
N PHE A 78 -10.46 -15.01 0.05
CA PHE A 78 -9.15 -14.94 0.70
C PHE A 78 -8.01 -15.30 -0.28
N GLY A 79 -8.14 -16.39 -1.03
CA GLY A 79 -7.14 -16.79 -2.04
C GLY A 79 -6.96 -15.73 -3.14
N LEU A 80 -8.04 -15.11 -3.61
CA LEU A 80 -7.98 -14.03 -4.59
C LEU A 80 -7.28 -12.78 -4.03
N VAL A 81 -7.63 -12.35 -2.81
CA VAL A 81 -6.99 -11.19 -2.18
C VAL A 81 -5.51 -11.47 -1.88
N PHE A 82 -5.19 -12.65 -1.37
CA PHE A 82 -3.81 -13.08 -1.09
C PHE A 82 -2.96 -13.08 -2.37
N SER A 83 -3.43 -13.75 -3.43
CA SER A 83 -2.72 -13.80 -4.71
C SER A 83 -2.52 -12.42 -5.32
N TYR A 84 -3.56 -11.56 -5.30
CA TYR A 84 -3.45 -10.17 -5.76
C TYR A 84 -2.36 -9.40 -4.99
N LEU A 85 -2.35 -9.47 -3.66
CA LEU A 85 -1.36 -8.77 -2.84
C LEU A 85 0.06 -9.32 -3.05
N VAL A 86 0.23 -10.63 -3.18
CA VAL A 86 1.53 -11.26 -3.47
C VAL A 86 2.06 -10.82 -4.83
N ILE A 87 1.25 -10.91 -5.89
CA ILE A 87 1.65 -10.50 -7.24
C ILE A 87 2.03 -9.02 -7.25
N LYS A 88 1.20 -8.18 -6.62
CA LYS A 88 1.48 -6.74 -6.51
C LYS A 88 2.79 -6.47 -5.78
N SER A 89 3.05 -7.12 -4.63
CA SER A 89 4.31 -6.96 -3.89
C SER A 89 5.51 -7.47 -4.68
N PHE A 90 5.36 -8.56 -5.43
CA PHE A 90 6.42 -9.09 -6.28
C PHE A 90 6.80 -8.11 -7.40
N ILE A 91 5.80 -7.52 -8.07
CA ILE A 91 6.01 -6.47 -9.07
C ILE A 91 6.75 -5.29 -8.45
N GLU A 92 6.34 -4.82 -7.27
CA GLU A 92 7.01 -3.69 -6.59
C GLU A 92 8.48 -3.98 -6.30
N ILE A 93 8.82 -5.19 -5.84
CA ILE A 93 10.20 -5.61 -5.59
C ILE A 93 11.01 -5.64 -6.89
N VAL A 94 10.48 -6.27 -7.95
CA VAL A 94 11.15 -6.36 -9.26
C VAL A 94 11.41 -4.97 -9.84
N PHE A 95 10.42 -4.09 -9.83
CA PHE A 95 10.58 -2.71 -10.28
C PHE A 95 11.64 -2.00 -9.45
N SER A 96 11.61 -2.13 -8.13
CA SER A 96 12.60 -1.46 -7.30
C SER A 96 14.02 -1.97 -7.59
N SER A 97 14.20 -3.27 -7.82
CA SER A 97 15.50 -3.85 -8.23
C SER A 97 15.98 -3.33 -9.59
N LEU A 98 15.08 -3.17 -10.56
CA LEU A 98 15.43 -2.70 -11.91
C LEU A 98 15.86 -1.22 -11.94
N PHE A 99 15.25 -0.40 -11.09
CA PHE A 99 15.49 1.05 -11.05
C PHE A 99 16.65 1.47 -10.12
N LEU A 100 17.47 0.53 -9.60
CA LEU A 100 18.60 0.79 -8.69
C LEU A 100 18.21 1.80 -7.59
N ILE A 101 17.22 1.40 -6.78
CA ILE A 101 16.50 2.22 -5.78
C ILE A 101 17.36 3.32 -5.14
N LYS A 102 17.14 4.57 -5.56
CA LYS A 102 17.58 5.74 -4.79
C LYS A 102 16.79 5.79 -3.46
N LYS A 103 17.39 6.31 -2.38
CA LYS A 103 16.77 6.45 -1.02
C LYS A 103 15.33 6.99 -1.06
N GLN A 104 15.06 7.88 -2.01
CA GLN A 104 13.76 8.50 -2.31
C GLN A 104 12.67 7.50 -2.78
N LEU A 105 12.99 6.57 -3.67
CA LEU A 105 12.08 5.51 -4.12
C LEU A 105 11.80 4.50 -3.01
N ARG A 106 12.79 4.23 -2.14
CA ARG A 106 12.60 3.35 -0.97
C ARG A 106 11.57 3.94 -0.01
N PHE A 107 11.68 5.25 0.29
CA PHE A 107 10.70 5.96 1.11
C PHE A 107 9.28 5.83 0.56
N TYR A 108 9.12 5.98 -0.76
CA TYR A 108 7.84 5.83 -1.43
C TYR A 108 7.23 4.42 -1.24
N ILE A 109 8.02 3.37 -1.46
CA ILE A 109 7.56 1.97 -1.34
C ILE A 109 7.16 1.66 0.11
N VAL A 110 8.03 2.01 1.08
CA VAL A 110 7.77 1.77 2.51
C VAL A 110 6.55 2.55 2.98
N SER A 111 6.40 3.82 2.59
CA SER A 111 5.20 4.63 2.89
C SER A 111 3.93 3.97 2.34
N LYS A 112 3.96 3.53 1.08
CA LYS A 112 2.81 2.93 0.38
C LYS A 112 2.29 1.68 1.07
N VAL A 113 3.21 0.82 1.54
CA VAL A 113 2.92 -0.40 2.28
C VAL A 113 2.43 -0.07 3.70
N SER A 114 3.11 0.83 4.39
CA SER A 114 2.75 1.24 5.76
C SER A 114 1.34 1.84 5.84
N TYR A 115 0.94 2.68 4.88
CA TYR A 115 -0.42 3.22 4.82
C TYR A 115 -1.48 2.15 4.57
N LEU A 116 -1.17 1.11 3.79
CA LEU A 116 -2.08 0.00 3.54
C LEU A 116 -2.30 -0.83 4.82
N TYR A 117 -1.24 -1.08 5.59
CA TYR A 117 -1.36 -1.75 6.90
C TYR A 117 -2.13 -0.90 7.91
N CYS A 118 -1.87 0.40 7.98
CA CYS A 118 -2.62 1.32 8.81
C CYS A 118 -4.14 1.27 8.48
N ILE A 119 -4.50 1.33 7.20
CA ILE A 119 -5.90 1.19 6.76
C ILE A 119 -6.50 -0.16 7.16
N SER A 120 -5.73 -1.26 7.12
CA SER A 120 -6.25 -2.56 7.56
C SER A 120 -6.64 -2.58 9.04
N PHE A 121 -5.92 -1.85 9.91
CA PHE A 121 -6.33 -1.71 11.31
C PHE A 121 -7.64 -0.93 11.45
N PHE A 122 -7.78 0.20 10.74
CA PHE A 122 -9.03 0.97 10.75
C PHE A 122 -10.20 0.17 10.19
N LEU A 123 -9.99 -0.55 9.08
CA LEU A 123 -11.02 -1.40 8.48
C LEU A 123 -11.46 -2.53 9.40
N LEU A 124 -10.57 -3.12 10.19
CA LEU A 124 -10.95 -4.12 11.17
C LEU A 124 -11.92 -3.54 12.21
N ILE A 125 -11.65 -2.34 12.72
CA ILE A 125 -12.54 -1.67 13.69
C ILE A 125 -13.89 -1.41 13.03
N CYS A 126 -13.91 -0.86 11.81
CA CYS A 126 -15.14 -0.60 11.08
C CYS A 126 -15.93 -1.90 10.78
N PHE A 127 -15.24 -2.98 10.45
CA PHE A 127 -15.85 -4.30 10.23
C PHE A 127 -16.53 -4.83 11.49
N VAL A 128 -15.86 -4.78 12.65
CA VAL A 128 -16.44 -5.21 13.93
C VAL A 128 -17.67 -4.38 14.28
N VAL A 129 -17.62 -3.06 14.09
CA VAL A 129 -18.77 -2.16 14.35
C VAL A 129 -19.91 -2.42 13.35
N CYS A 130 -19.61 -2.80 12.11
CA CYS A 130 -20.62 -3.15 11.11
C CYS A 130 -21.30 -4.49 11.41
N GLN A 131 -20.56 -5.48 11.91
CA GLN A 131 -21.10 -6.81 12.19
C GLN A 131 -21.90 -6.88 13.50
N PHE A 132 -21.47 -6.16 14.53
CA PHE A 132 -22.06 -6.23 15.88
C PHE A 132 -22.73 -4.94 16.35
N GLY A 133 -22.65 -3.87 15.55
CA GLY A 133 -23.22 -2.57 15.86
C GLY A 133 -24.29 -2.14 14.86
N PRO A 134 -24.74 -0.87 14.92
CA PRO A 134 -25.83 -0.36 14.09
C PRO A 134 -25.37 0.05 12.67
N LEU A 135 -24.12 -0.21 12.30
CA LEU A 135 -23.52 0.35 11.09
C LEU A 135 -23.85 -0.53 9.88
N ASN A 136 -24.57 0.03 8.91
CA ASN A 136 -24.97 -0.69 7.70
C ASN A 136 -23.79 -1.00 6.77
N VAL A 137 -23.87 -2.09 6.01
CA VAL A 137 -22.80 -2.46 5.06
C VAL A 137 -22.57 -1.39 3.99
N SER A 138 -23.61 -0.67 3.55
CA SER A 138 -23.44 0.49 2.66
C SER A 138 -22.56 1.57 3.28
N ALA A 139 -22.68 1.83 4.58
CA ALA A 139 -21.81 2.78 5.29
C ALA A 139 -20.36 2.28 5.35
N LEU A 140 -20.15 0.97 5.53
CA LEU A 140 -18.81 0.37 5.47
C LEU A 140 -18.15 0.55 4.10
N VAL A 141 -18.91 0.46 3.00
CA VAL A 141 -18.42 0.73 1.64
C VAL A 141 -17.95 2.19 1.52
N TYR A 142 -18.76 3.15 1.97
CA TYR A 142 -18.37 4.57 1.94
C TYR A 142 -17.13 4.84 2.79
N ILE A 143 -17.05 4.29 4.01
CA ILE A 143 -15.87 4.44 4.88
C ILE A 143 -14.63 3.86 4.20
N THR A 144 -14.74 2.68 3.58
CA THR A 144 -13.63 2.06 2.85
C THR A 144 -13.14 2.95 1.72
N LEU A 145 -14.05 3.50 0.90
CA LEU A 145 -13.70 4.44 -0.18
C LEU A 145 -13.01 5.70 0.36
N ILE A 146 -13.53 6.28 1.45
CA ILE A 146 -12.93 7.45 2.09
C ILE A 146 -11.51 7.14 2.59
N LEU A 147 -11.29 5.99 3.24
CA LEU A 147 -9.96 5.60 3.71
C LEU A 147 -8.96 5.47 2.55
N PHE A 148 -9.36 4.84 1.44
CA PHE A 148 -8.51 4.75 0.25
C PHE A 148 -8.26 6.13 -0.39
N PHE A 149 -9.24 7.02 -0.37
CA PHE A 149 -9.09 8.39 -0.86
C PHE A 149 -8.14 9.22 0.03
N VAL A 150 -8.25 9.10 1.35
CA VAL A 150 -7.32 9.72 2.30
C VAL A 150 -5.90 9.23 2.05
N ARG A 151 -5.70 7.92 1.85
CA ARG A 151 -4.39 7.37 1.47
C ARG A 151 -3.86 7.99 0.18
N PHE A 152 -4.71 8.15 -0.84
CA PHE A 152 -4.30 8.79 -2.08
C PHE A 152 -3.85 10.24 -1.86
N ILE A 153 -4.59 11.02 -1.07
CA ILE A 153 -4.21 12.40 -0.71
C ILE A 153 -2.88 12.41 0.05
N PHE A 154 -2.74 11.63 1.12
CA PHE A 154 -1.52 11.58 1.93
C PHE A 154 -0.31 11.17 1.11
N HIS A 155 -0.50 10.22 0.21
CA HIS A 155 0.54 9.78 -0.70
C HIS A 155 0.98 10.90 -1.66
N GLY A 156 0.03 11.68 -2.19
CA GLY A 156 0.31 12.85 -3.01
C GLY A 156 1.02 13.95 -2.21
N VAL A 157 0.52 14.31 -1.03
CA VAL A 157 1.06 15.39 -0.19
C VAL A 157 2.46 15.09 0.34
N ASN A 158 2.69 13.86 0.83
CA ASN A 158 3.96 13.52 1.46
C ASN A 158 5.11 13.33 0.46
N ASN A 159 4.79 13.10 -0.82
CA ASN A 159 5.77 12.88 -1.89
C ASN A 159 5.80 13.99 -2.95
N LYS A 160 5.16 15.15 -2.73
CA LYS A 160 5.09 16.24 -3.73
C LYS A 160 6.47 16.63 -4.28
N ASN A 161 7.45 16.83 -3.41
CA ASN A 161 8.79 17.25 -3.83
C ASN A 161 9.51 16.17 -4.66
N LEU A 162 9.27 14.90 -4.36
CA LEU A 162 9.89 13.75 -5.04
C LEU A 162 9.31 13.55 -6.44
N ILE A 163 7.98 13.64 -6.55
CA ILE A 163 7.25 13.48 -7.81
C ILE A 163 7.60 14.63 -8.76
N PHE A 164 7.62 15.87 -8.27
CA PHE A 164 7.96 17.03 -9.11
C PHE A 164 9.43 17.07 -9.52
N SER A 165 10.38 16.69 -8.65
CA SER A 165 11.80 16.73 -9.00
C SER A 165 12.18 15.67 -10.03
N GLU A 166 11.72 14.42 -9.86
CA GLU A 166 12.07 13.33 -10.77
C GLU A 166 11.26 13.39 -12.09
N LEU A 167 10.01 13.88 -12.08
CA LEU A 167 9.29 14.20 -13.34
C LEU A 167 9.98 15.32 -14.12
N PHE A 168 10.50 16.34 -13.44
CA PHE A 168 11.25 17.40 -14.10
C PHE A 168 12.55 16.87 -14.74
N TYR A 169 13.29 15.98 -14.05
CA TYR A 169 14.46 15.32 -14.63
C TYR A 169 14.12 14.43 -15.82
N PHE A 170 13.00 13.71 -15.77
CA PHE A 170 12.53 12.92 -16.90
C PHE A 170 12.20 13.78 -18.13
N ILE A 171 11.50 14.90 -17.92
CA ILE A 171 11.21 15.87 -18.98
C ILE A 171 12.52 16.45 -19.53
N LEU A 172 13.46 16.86 -18.67
CA LEU A 172 14.76 17.38 -19.09
C LEU A 172 15.57 16.34 -19.88
N TYR A 173 15.49 15.07 -19.51
CA TYR A 173 16.14 13.96 -20.24
C TYR A 173 15.53 13.77 -21.63
N LEU A 174 14.20 13.81 -21.75
CA LEU A 174 13.52 13.81 -23.05
C LEU A 174 13.92 15.02 -23.90
N CYS A 175 13.99 16.21 -23.30
CA CYS A 175 14.45 17.42 -23.99
C CYS A 175 15.92 17.29 -24.44
N ALA A 176 16.82 16.72 -23.62
CA ALA A 176 18.20 16.48 -24.01
C ALA A 176 18.31 15.45 -25.15
N PHE A 177 17.45 14.43 -25.15
CA PHE A 177 17.36 13.44 -26.22
C PHE A 177 16.87 14.04 -27.54
N GLU A 178 15.98 15.04 -27.50
CA GLU A 178 15.53 15.77 -28.69
C GLU A 178 16.61 16.70 -29.25
N ILE A 179 17.42 17.33 -28.39
CA ILE A 179 18.48 18.27 -28.79
C ILE A 179 19.72 17.54 -29.33
N ALA A 180 20.04 16.33 -28.83
CA ALA A 180 21.24 15.59 -29.22
C ALA A 180 21.34 15.27 -30.74
N PRO A 181 20.30 14.78 -31.43
CA PRO A 181 20.30 14.58 -32.88
C PRO A 181 20.54 15.89 -33.65
N LEU A 182 19.93 16.99 -33.19
CA LEU A 182 20.05 18.31 -33.80
C LEU A 182 21.50 18.83 -33.76
N LEU A 183 22.17 18.62 -32.62
CA LEU A 183 23.58 18.97 -32.44
C LEU A 183 24.51 18.12 -33.33
N THR A 184 24.16 16.85 -33.53
CA THR A 184 24.94 15.92 -34.35
C THR A 184 24.83 16.26 -35.85
N LEU A 185 23.63 16.67 -36.30
CA LEU A 185 23.38 17.18 -37.65
C LEU A 185 24.16 18.46 -37.95
N PHE A 186 24.18 19.41 -37.01
CA PHE A 186 24.96 20.65 -37.15
C PHE A 186 26.45 20.39 -37.31
N LYS A 187 26.99 19.38 -36.60
CA LYS A 187 28.40 18.99 -36.66
C LYS A 187 28.78 18.25 -37.96
N LEU A 188 27.81 17.71 -38.69
CA LEU A 188 28.02 17.07 -40.00
C LEU A 188 27.92 18.07 -41.16
N MET A 189 27.22 19.19 -40.97
CA MET A 189 27.10 20.26 -41.95
C MET A 189 28.24 21.29 -41.91
N LEU A 190 29.02 21.32 -40.83
CA LEU A 190 30.18 22.20 -40.63
C LEU A 190 31.48 21.43 -40.81
#